data_AF-A0A8T6UJG0-F1
#
_entry.id   AF-A0A8T6UJG0-F1
#
_cell.length_a   1.000
_cell.length_b   1.000
_cell.length_c   1.000
_cell.angle_alpha   90.00
_cell.angle_beta   90.00
_cell.angle_gamma   90.00
#
_symmetry.space_group_name_H-M   'P 1'
#
loop_
_entity.id
_entity.type
_entity.pdbx_description
1 polymer ?
#
loop_
_entity_poly.entity_id
_entity_poly.type
_entity_poly.pdbx_seq_one_letter_code
_entity_poly.pdbx_strand_id
1 'polypeptide(L)'
;MGPESAIGWFSFYNAPPRFHIIEPESVYERKVTKLDLSRYIFDPDTPLENLTISSEDPEVLSTEGVTMTLYFDGPSYMEWIHFSISDGHSTKWFNLPVKVIDVNDPP
;
A
#
# COMPACT_ATOMS: atom_id res chain seq x y z
N MET A 1 -35.37 -42.95 2.58
CA MET A 1 -34.38 -42.04 3.18
C MET A 1 -33.11 -42.18 2.34
N GLY A 2 -32.81 -41.19 1.50
CA GLY A 2 -31.55 -41.16 0.76
C GLY A 2 -30.41 -40.70 1.68
N PRO A 3 -29.14 -40.94 1.32
CA PRO A 3 -28.04 -40.42 2.12
C PRO A 3 -28.11 -38.89 2.14
N GLU A 4 -27.96 -38.31 3.33
CA GLU A 4 -27.81 -36.87 3.50
C GLU A 4 -26.65 -36.40 2.60
N SER A 5 -26.92 -35.40 1.77
CA SER A 5 -25.90 -34.77 0.93
C SER A 5 -24.77 -34.27 1.83
N ALA A 6 -23.58 -34.83 1.67
CA ALA A 6 -22.35 -34.31 2.25
C ALA A 6 -21.96 -33.00 1.53
N ILE A 7 -22.73 -31.93 1.74
CA ILE A 7 -22.36 -30.57 1.39
C ILE A 7 -21.73 -29.95 2.64
N GLY A 8 -20.48 -30.31 2.87
CA GLY A 8 -19.55 -29.66 3.80
C GLY A 8 -18.16 -29.97 3.24
N TRP A 9 -17.20 -29.08 3.12
CA TRP A 9 -16.93 -27.86 3.85
C TRP A 9 -16.02 -27.02 2.94
N PHE A 10 -16.48 -25.90 2.41
CA PHE A 10 -15.55 -24.87 1.94
C PHE A 10 -15.38 -23.90 3.11
N SER A 11 -14.35 -24.09 3.93
CA SER A 11 -13.94 -23.04 4.86
C SER A 11 -13.37 -21.90 4.02
N PHE A 12 -14.01 -20.73 4.07
CA PHE A 12 -13.44 -19.51 3.50
C PHE A 12 -12.11 -19.23 4.20
N TYR A 13 -11.01 -19.39 3.47
CA TYR A 13 -9.67 -19.08 3.95
C TYR A 13 -9.33 -17.67 3.48
N ASN A 14 -9.11 -16.75 4.41
CA ASN A 14 -8.72 -15.37 4.10
C ASN A 14 -7.35 -15.34 3.41
N ALA A 15 -7.31 -14.97 2.14
CA ALA A 15 -6.09 -14.66 1.44
C ALA A 15 -5.55 -13.32 1.94
N PRO A 16 -4.22 -13.17 2.09
CA PRO A 16 -3.64 -11.91 2.52
C PRO A 16 -3.60 -10.90 1.36
N PRO A 17 -3.54 -9.59 1.68
CA PRO A 17 -3.44 -8.55 0.68
C PRO A 17 -2.12 -8.65 -0.09
N ARG A 18 -2.16 -8.20 -1.35
CA ARG A 18 -1.01 -8.19 -2.26
C ARG A 18 -0.77 -6.78 -2.75
N PHE A 19 0.50 -6.48 -3.01
CA PHE A 19 0.94 -5.23 -3.60
C PHE A 19 1.83 -5.52 -4.81
N HIS A 20 1.57 -4.85 -5.92
CA HIS A 20 2.37 -4.98 -7.13
C HIS A 20 2.52 -3.64 -7.83
N ILE A 21 3.77 -3.18 -7.95
CA ILE A 21 4.14 -1.97 -8.67
C ILE A 21 5.31 -2.31 -9.61
N ILE A 22 5.26 -1.77 -10.82
CA ILE A 22 6.24 -2.07 -11.89
C ILE A 22 7.24 -0.92 -12.04
N GLU A 23 6.79 0.31 -11.80
CA GLU A 23 7.60 1.53 -11.95
C GLU A 23 7.55 2.37 -10.66
N PRO A 24 8.67 2.98 -10.25
CA PRO A 24 8.69 3.88 -9.10
C PRO A 24 7.74 5.08 -9.28
N GLU A 25 7.07 5.48 -8.21
CA GLU A 25 6.28 6.71 -8.22
C GLU A 25 7.21 7.93 -8.13
N SER A 26 6.95 8.95 -8.95
CA SER A 26 7.73 10.18 -8.92
C SER A 26 7.09 11.18 -7.96
N VAL A 27 7.86 11.63 -6.98
CA VAL A 27 7.46 12.64 -5.99
C VAL A 27 8.45 13.79 -6.04
N TYR A 28 8.04 14.99 -5.63
CA TYR A 28 8.93 16.14 -5.59
C TYR A 28 9.40 16.37 -4.14
N GLU A 29 10.68 16.67 -3.96
CA GLU A 29 11.16 17.14 -2.65
C GLU A 29 10.42 18.42 -2.23
N ARG A 30 10.37 18.67 -0.93
CA ARG A 30 9.77 19.85 -0.28
C ARG A 30 8.34 20.16 -0.71
N LYS A 31 7.65 19.17 -1.28
CA LYS A 31 6.27 19.24 -1.70
C LYS A 31 5.52 18.04 -1.14
N VAL A 32 4.48 18.33 -0.36
CA VAL A 32 3.55 17.31 0.12
C VAL A 32 2.90 16.64 -1.08
N THR A 33 3.07 15.33 -1.20
CA THR A 33 2.54 14.51 -2.30
C THR A 33 1.59 13.46 -1.74
N LYS A 34 0.39 13.38 -2.30
CA LYS A 34 -0.56 12.30 -1.98
C LYS A 34 -0.49 11.24 -3.06
N LEU A 35 -0.21 10.00 -2.67
CA LEU A 35 -0.18 8.84 -3.55
C LEU A 35 -1.35 7.93 -3.21
N ASP A 36 -2.24 7.70 -4.19
CA ASP A 36 -3.27 6.68 -4.09
C ASP A 36 -2.72 5.35 -4.60
N LEU A 37 -2.61 4.36 -3.70
CA LEU A 37 -2.08 3.04 -4.01
C LEU A 37 -3.15 2.05 -4.50
N SER A 38 -4.39 2.50 -4.68
CA SER A 38 -5.54 1.68 -5.10
C SER A 38 -5.26 0.77 -6.29
N ARG A 39 -4.53 1.29 -7.29
CA ARG A 39 -4.18 0.56 -8.51
C ARG A 39 -3.10 -0.52 -8.34
N TYR A 40 -2.42 -0.56 -7.21
CA TYR A 40 -1.32 -1.48 -6.92
C TYR A 40 -1.68 -2.53 -5.88
N ILE A 41 -2.79 -2.34 -5.16
CA ILE A 41 -3.24 -3.22 -4.09
C ILE A 41 -4.34 -4.13 -4.62
N PHE A 42 -4.24 -5.43 -4.30
CA PHE A 42 -5.26 -6.41 -4.62
C PHE A 42 -5.47 -7.36 -3.45
N ASP A 43 -6.74 -7.58 -3.11
CA ASP A 43 -7.18 -8.61 -2.18
C ASP A 43 -8.46 -9.26 -2.75
N PRO A 44 -8.51 -10.61 -2.88
CA PRO A 44 -9.68 -11.28 -3.46
C PRO A 44 -10.87 -11.35 -2.50
N ASP A 45 -10.64 -11.20 -1.20
CA ASP A 45 -11.61 -11.45 -0.14
C ASP A 45 -12.13 -10.14 0.48
N THR A 46 -11.30 -9.08 0.45
CA THR A 46 -11.61 -7.78 1.06
C THR A 46 -11.67 -6.67 0.01
N PRO A 47 -12.81 -5.95 -0.09
CA PRO A 47 -12.92 -4.76 -0.93
C PRO A 47 -11.86 -3.71 -0.55
N LEU A 48 -11.33 -3.01 -1.55
CA LEU A 48 -10.25 -2.03 -1.37
C LEU A 48 -10.55 -0.95 -0.32
N GLU A 49 -11.80 -0.50 -0.23
CA GLU A 49 -12.28 0.49 0.75
C GLU A 49 -12.16 0.04 2.22
N ASN A 50 -12.04 -1.27 2.44
CA ASN A 50 -11.84 -1.87 3.76
C ASN A 50 -10.37 -2.23 4.05
N LEU A 51 -9.48 -2.02 3.07
CA LEU A 51 -8.04 -2.18 3.29
C LEU A 51 -7.46 -0.91 3.90
N THR A 52 -6.49 -1.09 4.78
CA THR A 52 -5.78 0.01 5.43
C THR A 52 -4.29 -0.14 5.24
N ILE A 53 -3.59 0.98 5.05
CA ILE A 53 -2.13 1.02 5.02
C ILE A 53 -1.58 1.75 6.24
N SER A 54 -0.39 1.35 6.66
CA SER A 54 0.36 2.01 7.73
C SER A 54 1.85 2.02 7.42
N SER A 55 2.56 3.02 7.92
CA SER A 55 4.02 3.12 7.83
C SER A 55 4.53 3.89 9.05
N GLU A 56 5.77 3.61 9.43
CA GLU A 56 6.51 4.32 10.47
C GLU A 56 7.67 5.13 9.89
N ASP A 57 7.81 5.15 8.56
CA ASP A 57 8.89 5.88 7.88
C ASP A 57 8.69 7.39 8.07
N PRO A 58 9.77 8.15 8.37
CA PRO A 58 9.66 9.57 8.70
C PRO A 58 9.14 10.44 7.55
N GLU A 59 9.29 9.98 6.30
CA GLU A 59 8.79 10.66 5.10
C GLU A 59 7.27 10.50 4.93
N VAL A 60 6.63 9.59 5.67
CA VAL A 60 5.18 9.37 5.65
C VAL A 60 4.50 10.27 6.68
N LEU A 61 3.86 11.34 6.20
CA LEU A 61 3.14 12.28 7.06
C LEU A 61 1.82 11.72 7.59
N SER A 62 1.13 10.92 6.77
CA SER A 62 -0.13 10.26 7.17
C SER A 62 -0.53 9.15 6.19
N THR A 63 -1.38 8.25 6.67
CA THR A 63 -2.10 7.27 5.85
C THR A 63 -3.61 7.40 6.08
N GLU A 64 -4.39 7.28 5.01
CA GLU A 64 -5.85 7.30 5.05
C GLU A 64 -6.38 6.25 4.05
N GLY A 65 -6.98 5.17 4.56
CA GLY A 65 -7.35 4.01 3.73
C GLY A 65 -6.12 3.44 3.02
N VAL A 66 -6.11 3.54 1.68
CA VAL A 66 -4.99 3.14 0.81
C VAL A 66 -4.23 4.32 0.18
N THR A 67 -4.46 5.53 0.69
CA THR A 67 -3.72 6.73 0.29
C THR A 67 -2.61 7.03 1.30
N MET A 68 -1.42 7.34 0.78
CA MET A 68 -0.25 7.74 1.57
C MET A 68 0.08 9.21 1.28
N THR A 69 0.32 10.00 2.32
CA THR A 69 0.82 11.38 2.20
C THR A 69 2.31 11.40 2.52
N LEU A 70 3.11 11.84 1.57
CA LEU A 70 4.57 11.85 1.64
C LEU A 70 5.15 13.26 1.66
N TYR A 71 6.29 13.42 2.31
CA TYR A 71 7.13 14.60 2.24
C TYR A 71 8.61 14.21 2.38
N PHE A 72 9.44 14.71 1.47
CA PHE A 72 10.90 14.56 1.49
C PHE A 72 11.53 15.94 1.67
N ASP A 73 12.55 16.06 2.52
CA ASP A 73 13.21 17.33 2.82
C ASP A 73 14.32 17.70 1.82
N GLY A 74 14.85 16.71 1.10
CA GLY A 74 15.89 16.84 0.08
C GLY A 74 15.69 15.88 -1.09
N PRO A 75 16.53 15.98 -2.14
CA PRO A 75 16.37 15.18 -3.34
C PRO A 75 17.06 13.82 -3.15
N SER A 76 16.46 12.78 -3.72
CA SER A 76 17.00 11.42 -3.70
C SER A 76 16.63 10.68 -4.98
N TYR A 77 17.60 9.99 -5.58
CA TYR A 77 17.35 9.29 -6.84
C TYR A 77 16.37 8.12 -6.68
N MET A 78 16.38 7.43 -5.54
CA MET A 78 15.48 6.32 -5.23
C MET A 78 15.38 6.12 -3.72
N GLU A 79 14.17 6.15 -3.19
CA GLU A 79 13.85 5.79 -1.80
C GLU A 79 12.88 4.61 -1.76
N TRP A 80 12.92 3.86 -0.66
CA TRP A 80 12.05 2.71 -0.43
C TRP A 80 11.22 2.95 0.81
N ILE A 81 9.94 3.26 0.63
CA ILE A 81 9.03 3.45 1.75
C ILE A 81 8.52 2.08 2.22
N HIS A 82 8.84 1.73 3.45
CA HIS A 82 8.36 0.54 4.14
C HIS A 82 6.95 0.78 4.67
N PHE A 83 6.00 -0.03 4.25
CA PHE A 83 4.61 0.09 4.71
C PHE A 83 3.96 -1.28 4.83
N SER A 84 2.85 -1.34 5.56
CA SER A 84 2.02 -2.53 5.66
C SER A 84 0.64 -2.30 5.05
N ILE A 85 0.02 -3.38 4.58
CA ILE A 85 -1.40 -3.41 4.16
C ILE A 85 -2.10 -4.43 5.05
N SER A 86 -3.25 -4.05 5.60
CA SER A 86 -4.11 -4.92 6.41
C SER A 86 -5.52 -5.00 5.85
N ASP A 87 -6.08 -6.21 5.84
CA ASP A 87 -7.48 -6.51 5.54
C ASP A 87 -8.35 -6.65 6.82
N GLY A 88 -7.76 -6.40 7.99
CA GLY A 88 -8.38 -6.58 9.31
C GLY A 88 -8.21 -7.98 9.93
N HIS A 89 -7.73 -8.96 9.16
CA HIS A 89 -7.41 -10.33 9.59
C HIS A 89 -5.93 -10.68 9.40
N SER A 90 -5.35 -10.29 8.27
CA SER A 90 -3.97 -10.46 7.86
C SER A 90 -3.31 -9.11 7.60
N THR A 91 -2.02 -9.03 7.89
CA THR A 91 -1.19 -7.86 7.57
C THR A 91 0.08 -8.31 6.86
N LYS A 92 0.48 -7.60 5.81
CA LYS A 92 1.70 -7.85 5.04
C LYS A 92 2.50 -6.58 4.84
N TRP A 93 3.82 -6.72 4.86
CA TRP A 93 4.78 -5.62 4.67
C TRP A 93 5.30 -5.59 3.25
N PHE A 94 5.45 -4.40 2.71
CA PHE A 94 5.88 -4.12 1.35
C PHE A 94 6.81 -2.90 1.32
N ASN A 95 7.48 -2.72 0.19
CA ASN A 95 8.27 -1.54 -0.10
C ASN A 95 7.68 -0.83 -1.31
N LEU A 96 7.45 0.47 -1.18
CA LEU A 96 7.06 1.35 -2.27
C LEU A 96 8.32 2.08 -2.79
N PRO A 97 8.81 1.76 -4.00
CA PRO A 97 9.88 2.53 -4.61
C PRO A 97 9.37 3.91 -5.03
N VAL A 98 10.04 4.97 -4.59
CA VAL A 98 9.75 6.34 -5.00
C VAL A 98 11.00 7.03 -5.52
N LYS A 99 10.85 7.80 -6.60
CA LYS A 99 11.88 8.65 -7.16
C LYS A 99 11.65 10.08 -6.70
N VAL A 100 12.56 10.65 -5.92
CA VAL A 100 12.43 12.00 -5.38
C VAL A 100 13.11 13.00 -6.31
N ILE A 101 12.29 13.84 -6.95
CA ILE A 101 12.72 14.81 -7.95
C ILE A 101 13.01 16.13 -7.25
N ASP A 102 14.23 16.63 -7.47
CA ASP A 102 14.67 17.98 -7.10
C ASP A 102 13.70 19.04 -7.67
N VAL A 103 13.26 19.99 -6.84
CA VAL A 103 12.43 21.12 -7.28
C VAL A 103 13.26 22.21 -7.97
N ASN A 104 14.58 22.03 -8.04
CA ASN A 104 15.55 22.95 -8.63
C ASN A 104 15.53 24.30 -7.93
N ASP A 105 16.08 24.33 -6.72
CA ASP A 105 16.26 25.57 -5.98
C ASP A 105 17.17 26.55 -6.73
N PRO A 106 16.90 27.87 -6.67
CA PRO A 106 17.86 28.86 -7.12
C PRO A 106 19.16 28.78 -6.28
N PRO A 107 20.34 28.99 -6.90
CA PRO A 107 21.64 28.96 -6.21
C PRO A 107 21.83 30.09 -5.19
#